data_AF-A0A357NDU9-F1
#
_entry.id   AF-A0A357NDU9-F1
#
_cell.length_a   1.000
_cell.length_b   1.000
_cell.length_c   1.000
_cell.angle_alpha   90.00
_cell.angle_beta   90.00
_cell.angle_gamma   90.00
#
_symmetry.space_group_name_H-M   'P 1'
#
loop_
_entity.id
_entity.type
_entity.pdbx_description
1 polymer ?
#
loop_
_entity_poly.entity_id
_entity_poly.type
_entity_poly.pdbx_seq_one_letter_code
_entity_poly.pdbx_strand_id
1 'polypeptide(L)'
;QAQRLIQAGNPQEEIALAVFLCIANSLEKLVLPVIKHTGLKDILIVGGVAGNSIIRARLCKRLMHPAVGARLFFAEPVFSRDNAVGS
;
A
#
# COMPACT_ATOMS: atom_id res chain seq x y z
N GLN A 1 6.08 -8.77 10.68
CA GLN A 1 5.20 -9.97 10.69
C GLN A 1 5.80 -11.10 9.86
N ALA A 2 6.26 -10.86 8.62
CA ALA A 2 6.85 -11.89 7.75
C ALA A 2 8.04 -12.69 8.34
N GLN A 3 8.97 -12.05 9.05
CA GLN A 3 10.12 -12.73 9.67
C GLN A 3 9.72 -13.85 10.65
N ARG A 4 8.58 -13.70 11.36
CA ARG A 4 8.08 -14.74 12.27
C ARG A 4 7.50 -15.94 11.53
N LEU A 5 6.89 -15.72 10.36
CA LEU A 5 6.33 -16.79 9.52
C LEU A 5 7.44 -17.62 8.86
N ILE A 6 8.54 -16.97 8.47
CA ILE A 6 9.76 -17.63 7.99
C ILE A 6 10.31 -18.58 9.07
N GLN A 7 10.42 -18.11 10.31
CA GLN A 7 10.94 -18.91 11.43
C GLN A 7 10.03 -20.08 11.81
N ALA A 8 8.73 -19.98 11.53
CA ALA A 8 7.74 -21.02 11.80
C ALA A 8 7.59 -22.05 10.65
N GLY A 9 8.36 -21.94 9.57
CA GLY A 9 8.35 -22.91 8.46
C GLY A 9 7.09 -22.88 7.58
N ASN A 10 6.40 -21.73 7.50
CA ASN A 10 5.19 -21.59 6.69
C ASN A 10 5.51 -21.68 5.17
N PRO A 11 4.52 -22.00 4.33
CA PRO A 11 4.66 -21.99 2.87
C PRO A 11 5.18 -20.66 2.34
N GLN A 12 5.98 -20.70 1.26
CA GLN A 12 6.64 -19.52 0.71
C GLN A 12 5.63 -18.48 0.20
N GLU A 13 4.52 -18.94 -0.36
CA GLU A 13 3.41 -18.12 -0.82
C GLU A 13 2.75 -17.33 0.33
N GLU A 14 2.62 -17.94 1.52
CA GLU A 14 2.07 -17.27 2.70
C GLU A 14 3.03 -16.22 3.24
N ILE A 15 4.32 -16.53 3.23
CA ILE A 15 5.37 -15.57 3.61
C ILE A 15 5.34 -14.38 2.64
N ALA A 16 5.28 -14.62 1.33
CA ALA A 16 5.22 -13.56 0.33
C ALA A 16 3.97 -12.68 0.50
N LEU A 17 2.80 -13.29 0.67
CA LEU A 17 1.56 -12.56 0.95
C LEU A 17 1.68 -11.73 2.22
N ALA A 18 2.23 -12.30 3.30
CA ALA A 18 2.43 -11.59 4.56
C ALA A 18 3.40 -10.40 4.44
N VAL A 19 4.42 -10.48 3.58
CA VAL A 19 5.29 -9.34 3.26
C VAL A 19 4.46 -8.22 2.61
N PHE A 20 3.69 -8.53 1.56
CA PHE A 20 2.86 -7.51 0.89
C PHE A 20 1.82 -6.88 1.82
N LEU A 21 1.16 -7.68 2.66
CA LEU A 21 0.22 -7.18 3.67
C LEU A 21 0.93 -6.32 4.73
N CYS A 22 2.13 -6.68 5.13
CA CYS A 22 2.93 -5.89 6.06
C CYS A 22 3.24 -4.50 5.47
N ILE A 23 3.67 -4.45 4.21
CA ILE A 23 3.92 -3.19 3.49
C ILE A 23 2.64 -2.35 3.42
N ALA A 24 1.54 -2.94 2.97
CA ALA A 24 0.26 -2.23 2.84
C ALA A 24 -0.25 -1.68 4.19
N ASN A 25 -0.10 -2.44 5.27
CA ASN A 25 -0.48 -2.00 6.61
C ASN A 25 0.40 -0.83 7.10
N SER A 26 1.69 -0.84 6.79
CA SER A 26 2.57 0.29 7.12
C SER A 26 2.18 1.55 6.36
N LEU A 27 1.88 1.44 5.06
CA LEU A 27 1.40 2.56 4.24
C LEU A 27 0.07 3.11 4.73
N GLU A 28 -0.90 2.25 5.07
CA GLU A 28 -2.17 2.66 5.68
C GLU A 28 -1.94 3.50 6.95
N LYS A 29 -1.06 3.04 7.84
CA LYS A 29 -0.74 3.72 9.11
C LYS A 29 -0.03 5.05 8.92
N LEU A 30 0.71 5.20 7.83
CA LEU A 30 1.39 6.45 7.49
C LEU A 30 0.42 7.47 6.87
N VAL A 31 -0.44 7.03 5.97
CA VAL A 31 -1.32 7.92 5.21
C VAL A 31 -2.55 8.36 6.01
N LEU A 32 -3.14 7.48 6.82
CA LEU A 32 -4.37 7.78 7.55
C LEU A 32 -4.25 8.99 8.50
N PRO A 33 -3.19 9.15 9.31
CA PRO A 33 -3.01 10.35 10.13
C PRO A 33 -2.84 11.61 9.29
N VAL A 34 -2.14 11.55 8.16
CA VAL A 34 -1.95 12.69 7.26
C VAL A 34 -3.29 13.16 6.68
N ILE A 35 -4.14 12.23 6.23
CA ILE A 35 -5.51 12.55 5.78
C ILE A 35 -6.29 13.25 6.90
N LYS A 36 -6.21 12.72 8.13
CA LYS A 36 -6.95 13.28 9.28
C LYS A 36 -6.46 14.68 9.65
N HIS A 37 -5.16 14.90 9.58
CA HIS A 37 -4.54 16.16 9.95
C HIS A 37 -4.72 17.26 8.89
N THR A 38 -4.56 16.90 7.62
CA THR A 38 -4.60 17.87 6.50
C THR A 38 -5.99 18.04 5.88
N GLY A 39 -6.88 17.06 6.07
CA GLY A 39 -8.18 17.02 5.40
C GLY A 39 -8.11 16.61 3.92
N LEU A 40 -6.92 16.45 3.34
CA LEU A 40 -6.76 16.06 1.94
C LEU A 40 -7.30 14.65 1.70
N LYS A 41 -8.21 14.53 0.73
CA LYS A 41 -8.90 13.26 0.40
C LYS A 41 -8.45 12.65 -0.91
N ASP A 42 -7.91 13.44 -1.83
CA ASP A 42 -7.37 12.95 -3.09
C ASP A 42 -5.90 12.55 -2.89
N ILE A 43 -5.60 11.28 -3.12
CA ILE A 43 -4.28 10.71 -2.86
C ILE A 43 -3.80 9.98 -4.11
N LEU A 44 -2.69 10.45 -4.65
CA LEU A 44 -2.02 9.79 -5.76
C LEU A 44 -0.95 8.83 -5.23
N ILE A 45 -1.04 7.56 -5.62
CA ILE A 45 -0.05 6.53 -5.36
C ILE A 45 0.78 6.34 -6.63
N VAL A 46 2.09 6.52 -6.52
CA VAL A 46 3.07 6.40 -7.62
C VAL A 46 4.16 5.39 -7.29
N GLY A 47 5.01 5.06 -8.26
CA GLY A 47 6.16 4.16 -8.09
C GLY A 47 5.77 2.67 -7.98
N GLY A 48 6.75 1.77 -7.75
CA GLY A 48 6.55 0.32 -7.92
C GLY A 48 5.42 -0.27 -7.07
N VAL A 49 5.06 0.41 -5.98
CA VAL A 49 3.94 0.08 -5.09
C VAL A 49 2.58 0.26 -5.78
N ALA A 50 2.43 1.27 -6.66
CA ALA A 50 1.19 1.53 -7.38
C ALA A 50 0.80 0.38 -8.33
N GLY A 51 1.80 -0.36 -8.84
CA GLY A 51 1.60 -1.53 -9.70
C GLY A 51 1.25 -2.83 -8.96
N ASN A 52 1.35 -2.87 -7.63
CA ASN A 52 1.09 -4.11 -6.87
C ASN A 52 -0.39 -4.24 -6.50
N SER A 53 -1.06 -5.26 -7.05
CA SER A 53 -2.51 -5.48 -6.86
C SER A 53 -2.91 -5.77 -5.42
N ILE A 54 -2.08 -6.48 -4.66
CA ILE A 54 -2.34 -6.82 -3.25
C ILE A 54 -2.31 -5.56 -2.38
N ILE A 55 -1.27 -4.74 -2.55
CA ILE A 55 -1.13 -3.49 -1.80
C ILE A 55 -2.26 -2.52 -2.20
N ARG A 56 -2.52 -2.36 -3.50
CA ARG A 56 -3.61 -1.52 -4.02
C ARG A 56 -4.96 -1.92 -3.42
N ALA A 57 -5.32 -3.20 -3.48
CA ALA A 57 -6.59 -3.69 -2.94
C ALA A 57 -6.72 -3.40 -1.44
N ARG A 58 -5.64 -3.60 -0.67
CA ARG A 58 -5.62 -3.33 0.76
C ARG A 58 -5.80 -1.84 1.06
N LEU A 59 -5.08 -0.96 0.37
CA LEU A 59 -5.18 0.49 0.56
C LEU A 59 -6.56 1.02 0.19
N CYS A 60 -7.12 0.61 -0.96
CA CYS A 60 -8.47 0.98 -1.37
C CYS A 60 -9.50 0.57 -0.31
N LYS A 61 -9.46 -0.69 0.14
CA LYS A 61 -10.40 -1.20 1.15
C LYS A 61 -10.40 -0.39 2.45
N ARG A 62 -9.25 0.16 2.84
CA ARG A 62 -9.05 0.80 4.15
C ARG A 62 -9.22 2.31 4.08
N LEU A 63 -8.64 2.96 3.09
CA LEU A 63 -8.61 4.42 2.99
C LEU A 63 -9.85 4.99 2.27
N MET A 64 -10.48 4.21 1.38
CA MET A 64 -11.72 4.62 0.72
C MET A 64 -12.98 4.22 1.52
N HIS A 65 -12.81 3.62 2.70
CA HIS A 65 -13.93 3.34 3.60
C HIS A 65 -14.69 4.64 3.92
N PRO A 66 -16.04 4.66 4.02
CA PRO A 66 -16.81 5.88 4.24
C PRO A 66 -16.37 6.72 5.46
N ALA A 67 -15.94 6.06 6.54
CA ALA A 67 -15.41 6.74 7.73
C ALA A 67 -14.07 7.50 7.50
N VAL A 68 -13.32 7.17 6.45
CA VAL A 68 -12.09 7.87 6.04
C VAL A 68 -12.37 8.80 4.85
N GLY A 69 -13.11 8.30 3.85
CA GLY A 69 -13.60 9.07 2.70
C GLY A 69 -12.51 9.50 1.72
N ALA A 70 -11.36 8.82 1.67
CA ALA A 70 -10.33 9.15 0.68
C ALA A 70 -10.67 8.61 -0.71
N ARG A 71 -10.14 9.25 -1.74
CA ARG A 71 -10.13 8.81 -3.14
C ARG A 71 -8.69 8.52 -3.53
N LEU A 72 -8.44 7.28 -3.95
CA LEU A 72 -7.11 6.85 -4.34
C LEU A 72 -6.98 6.82 -5.87
N PHE A 73 -5.95 7.49 -6.37
CA PHE A 73 -5.52 7.45 -7.76
C PHE A 73 -4.21 6.68 -7.83
N PHE A 74 -4.02 5.91 -8.90
CA PHE A 74 -2.80 5.13 -9.09
C PHE A 74 -2.23 5.52 -10.45
N ALA A 75 -0.96 5.91 -10.48
CA ALA A 75 -0.27 6.12 -11.74
C ALA A 75 -0.22 4.79 -12.52
N GLU A 76 -0.27 4.86 -13.85
CA GLU A 76 -0.19 3.66 -14.67
C GLU A 76 1.11 2.90 -14.38
N PRO A 77 1.09 1.55 -14.39
CA PRO A 77 2.29 0.74 -14.13
C PRO A 77 3.50 1.10 -15.00
N VAL A 78 3.26 1.58 -16.23
CA VAL A 78 4.30 2.03 -17.17
C VAL A 78 5.06 3.27 -16.67
N PHE A 79 4.40 4.13 -15.89
CA PHE A 79 5.00 5.31 -15.24
C PHE A 79 5.38 5.05 -13.78
N SER A 80 5.12 3.84 -13.29
CA SER A 80 5.31 3.44 -11.90
C SER A 80 6.46 2.46 -11.72
N ARG A 81 7.19 2.11 -12.78
CA ARG A 81 8.44 1.34 -12.64
C ARG A 81 9.49 2.23 -11.97
N ASP A 82 10.15 1.64 -10.99
CA ASP A 82 11.17 2.29 -10.19
C ASP A 82 12.46 2.40 -11.00
N ASN A 83 12.48 3.32 -11.95
CA ASN A 83 13.66 4.08 -12.28
C ASN A 83 13.49 5.37 -11.48
N ALA A 84 14.31 5.52 -10.44
CA ALA A 84 14.35 6.67 -9.54
C ALA A 84 14.63 7.99 -10.31
N VAL A 85 13.60 8.51 -10.98
CA VAL A 85 13.58 9.79 -11.69
C VAL A 85 12.22 10.43 -11.47
N GLY A 86 11.92 10.73 -10.21
CA GLY A 86 11.04 11.83 -9.85
C GLY A 86 11.89 13.09 -9.73
N SER A 87 12.40 13.58 -10.85
CA SER A 87 13.05 14.89 -10.99
C SER A 87 12.18 15.80 -11.83
#